data_AF-A0A2A7A542-F1
#
_entry.id   AF-A0A2A7A542-F1
#
_cell.length_a   1.000
_cell.length_b   1.000
_cell.length_c   1.000
_cell.angle_alpha   90.00
_cell.angle_beta   90.00
_cell.angle_gamma   90.00
#
_symmetry.space_group_name_H-M   'P 1'
#
loop_
_entity.id
_entity.type
_entity.pdbx_description
1 polymer ?
#
loop_
_entity_poly.entity_id
_entity_poly.type
_entity_poly.pdbx_seq_one_letter_code
_entity_poly.pdbx_strand_id
1 'polypeptide(L)'
;MKNVLVDMLKAQGFIAAQSTEFACEHTLLSKKYEKRVQTCWYGEHTSTLDVKLFVNLETGVCRVWFYSDGRRDAYKERWYSTLGKRTYNAIAETVKNAGFEI
;
A
#
# COMPACT_ATOMS: atom_id res chain seq x y z
N MET A 1 -0.18 22.25 3.36
CA MET A 1 -0.57 21.85 1.99
C MET A 1 -1.45 20.61 2.09
N LYS A 2 -2.60 20.53 1.38
CA LYS A 2 -3.42 19.31 1.37
C LYS A 2 -2.65 18.20 0.68
N ASN A 3 -2.45 17.06 1.36
CA ASN A 3 -1.71 15.94 0.80
C ASN A 3 -2.61 15.12 -0.12
N VAL A 4 -2.63 15.52 -1.39
CA VAL A 4 -3.43 14.91 -2.45
C VAL A 4 -3.32 13.38 -2.47
N LEU A 5 -2.11 12.83 -2.26
CA LEU A 5 -1.90 11.38 -2.18
C LEU A 5 -2.60 10.73 -0.98
N VAL A 6 -2.52 11.33 0.21
CA VAL A 6 -3.16 10.81 1.42
C VAL A 6 -4.69 10.83 1.26
N ASP A 7 -5.23 11.91 0.69
CA ASP A 7 -6.66 12.05 0.43
C ASP A 7 -7.14 11.02 -0.61
N MET A 8 -6.40 10.82 -1.70
CA MET A 8 -6.68 9.78 -2.71
C MET A 8 -6.65 8.38 -2.12
N LEU A 9 -5.67 8.08 -1.26
CA LEU A 9 -5.55 6.76 -0.63
C LEU A 9 -6.70 6.53 0.37
N LYS A 10 -7.04 7.52 1.20
CA LYS A 10 -8.19 7.43 2.10
C LYS A 10 -9.50 7.22 1.35
N ALA A 11 -9.72 7.92 0.23
CA ALA A 11 -10.89 7.73 -0.62
C ALA A 11 -11.00 6.29 -1.18
N GLN A 12 -9.87 5.60 -1.31
CA GLN A 12 -9.79 4.22 -1.78
C GLN A 12 -9.83 3.19 -0.63
N GLY A 13 -10.17 3.62 0.59
CA GLY A 13 -10.32 2.74 1.75
C GLY A 13 -9.01 2.38 2.45
N PHE A 14 -7.92 3.12 2.22
CA PHE A 14 -6.74 2.99 3.07
C PHE A 14 -7.01 3.56 4.46
N ILE A 15 -6.71 2.78 5.49
CA ILE A 15 -6.85 3.19 6.88
C ILE A 15 -5.59 3.94 7.27
N ALA A 16 -5.76 5.17 7.77
CA ALA A 16 -4.66 5.97 8.28
C ALA A 16 -4.40 5.63 9.75
N ALA A 17 -3.13 5.40 10.07
CA ALA A 17 -2.63 5.29 11.43
C ALA A 17 -1.58 6.39 11.67
N GLN A 18 -1.49 6.84 12.91
CA GLN A 18 -0.38 7.66 13.39
C GLN A 18 0.50 6.78 14.26
N SER A 19 1.82 6.91 14.11
CA SER A 19 2.77 6.30 15.02
C SER A 19 3.63 7.38 15.64
N THR A 20 3.98 7.22 16.92
CA THR A 20 4.93 8.11 17.61
C THR A 20 6.38 7.65 17.42
N GLU A 21 6.60 6.57 16.68
CA GLU A 21 7.93 5.96 16.48
C GLU A 21 8.85 6.78 15.58
N PHE A 22 8.30 7.66 14.73
CA PHE A 22 9.10 8.51 13.86
C PHE A 22 9.03 9.98 14.32
N ALA A 23 10.20 10.62 14.41
CA ALA A 23 10.36 12.01 14.84
C ALA A 23 9.96 13.05 13.78
N CYS A 24 9.46 12.63 12.61
CA CYS A 24 9.04 13.50 11.50
C CYS A 24 7.52 13.52 11.37
N GLU A 25 6.94 14.58 10.79
CA GLU A 25 5.52 14.58 10.43
C GLU A 25 5.25 13.55 9.32
N HIS A 26 4.49 12.50 9.66
CA HIS A 26 4.22 11.40 8.75
C HIS A 26 2.79 10.87 8.90
N THR A 27 2.35 10.14 7.88
CA THR A 27 1.12 9.36 7.92
C THR A 27 1.41 7.94 7.48
N LEU A 28 1.03 6.97 8.30
CA LEU A 28 1.00 5.56 7.92
C LEU A 28 -0.37 5.24 7.32
N LEU A 29 -0.39 4.52 6.21
CA LEU A 29 -1.61 4.08 5.54
C LEU A 29 -1.52 2.59 5.30
N SER A 30 -2.60 1.85 5.49
CA SER A 30 -2.64 0.42 5.18
C SER A 30 -3.96 0.02 4.54
N LYS A 31 -3.90 -0.90 3.60
CA LYS A 31 -5.07 -1.59 3.02
C LYS A 31 -4.73 -3.05 2.78
N LYS A 32 -5.66 -3.92 3.16
CA LYS A 32 -5.62 -5.36 2.88
C LYS A 32 -6.53 -5.66 1.70
N TYR A 33 -6.00 -6.41 0.74
CA TYR A 33 -6.74 -6.95 -0.38
C TYR A 33 -6.83 -8.46 -0.22
N GLU A 34 -7.98 -9.02 -0.56
CA GLU A 34 -8.23 -10.46 -0.50
C GLU A 34 -8.87 -10.90 -1.81
N LYS A 35 -8.43 -12.04 -2.33
CA LYS A 35 -9.03 -12.66 -3.51
C LYS A 35 -9.08 -14.16 -3.34
N ARG A 36 -10.11 -14.79 -3.90
CA ARG A 36 -10.18 -16.25 -4.01
C ARG A 36 -9.48 -16.66 -5.29
N VAL A 37 -8.50 -17.55 -5.18
CA VAL A 37 -7.75 -18.12 -6.30
C VAL A 37 -7.98 -19.61 -6.32
N GLN A 38 -8.39 -20.12 -7.48
CA GLN A 38 -8.46 -21.55 -7.72
C GLN A 38 -7.17 -22.00 -8.42
N THR A 39 -6.47 -22.94 -7.81
CA THR A 39 -5.25 -23.53 -8.36
C THR A 39 -5.43 -25.02 -8.54
N CYS A 40 -4.97 -25.57 -9.66
CA CYS A 40 -5.18 -26.98 -10.03
C CYS A 40 -4.68 -27.98 -8.97
N TRP A 41 -3.68 -27.59 -8.17
CA TRP A 41 -3.02 -28.47 -7.19
C TRP A 41 -3.51 -28.29 -5.74
N TYR A 42 -3.95 -27.09 -5.37
CA TYR A 42 -4.32 -26.74 -3.99
C TYR A 42 -5.82 -26.47 -3.80
N GLY A 43 -6.62 -26.57 -4.86
CA GLY A 43 -8.04 -26.20 -4.81
C GLY A 43 -8.24 -24.69 -4.68
N GLU A 44 -9.32 -24.29 -4.02
CA GLU A 44 -9.62 -22.89 -3.71
C GLU A 44 -8.82 -22.44 -2.47
N HIS A 45 -8.05 -21.37 -2.61
CA HIS A 45 -7.41 -20.69 -1.50
C HIS A 45 -7.60 -19.18 -1.57
N THR A 46 -7.57 -18.53 -0.41
CA THR A 46 -7.64 -17.06 -0.33
C THR A 46 -6.23 -16.50 -0.39
N SER A 47 -5.90 -15.78 -1.46
CA SER A 47 -4.67 -15.00 -1.53
C SER A 47 -4.91 -13.61 -0.95
N THR A 48 -3.93 -13.10 -0.20
CA THR A 48 -4.02 -11.81 0.47
C THR A 48 -2.84 -10.92 0.09
N LEU A 49 -3.09 -9.62 0.00
CA LEU A 49 -2.06 -8.61 -0.24
C LEU A 49 -2.26 -7.45 0.73
N ASP A 50 -1.33 -7.30 1.68
CA ASP A 50 -1.29 -6.15 2.56
C ASP A 50 -0.37 -5.09 1.98
N VAL A 51 -0.92 -3.92 1.71
CA VAL A 51 -0.17 -2.74 1.26
C VAL A 51 -0.04 -1.80 2.44
N LYS A 52 1.19 -1.56 2.90
CA LYS A 52 1.50 -0.56 3.93
C LYS A 52 2.29 0.57 3.30
N LEU A 53 1.93 1.80 3.61
CA LEU A 53 2.59 3.00 3.13
C LEU A 53 3.02 3.85 4.31
N PHE A 54 4.20 4.41 4.19
CA PHE A 54 4.69 5.51 4.99
C PHE A 54 4.83 6.73 4.11
N VAL A 55 4.20 7.83 4.50
CA VAL A 55 4.24 9.08 3.77
C VAL A 55 4.82 10.13 4.70
N ASN A 56 6.01 10.63 4.36
CA ASN A 56 6.68 11.71 5.07
C ASN A 56 6.20 13.05 4.49
N LEU A 57 5.59 13.88 5.34
CA LEU A 57 4.98 15.15 4.95
C LEU A 57 6.00 16.30 4.83
N GLU A 58 7.12 16.20 5.53
CA GLU A 58 8.19 17.20 5.50
C GLU A 58 9.02 17.09 4.21
N THR A 59 9.39 15.87 3.84
CA THR A 59 10.30 15.62 2.70
C THR A 59 9.58 15.29 1.40
N GLY A 60 8.27 15.01 1.44
CA GLY A 60 7.51 14.64 0.25
C GLY A 60 7.81 13.21 -0.26
N VAL A 61 8.36 12.34 0.60
CA VAL A 61 8.74 10.98 0.23
C VAL A 61 7.68 9.98 0.69
N CYS A 62 7.35 9.03 -0.17
CA CYS A 62 6.47 7.89 0.12
C CYS A 62 7.23 6.58 -0.01
N ARG A 63 7.17 5.76 1.03
CA ARG A 63 7.69 4.39 1.06
C ARG A 63 6.53 3.42 1.13
N VAL A 64 6.59 2.35 0.32
CA VAL A 64 5.50 1.38 0.18
C VAL A 64 6.05 -0.02 0.32
N TRP A 65 5.41 -0.80 1.18
CA TRP A 65 5.66 -2.21 1.40
C TRP A 65 4.46 -3.04 0.96
N PHE A 66 4.74 -4.11 0.24
CA PHE A 66 3.75 -5.08 -0.19
C PHE A 66 4.07 -6.42 0.49
N TYR A 67 3.10 -6.96 1.23
CA TYR A 67 3.18 -8.27 1.86
C TYR A 67 2.17 -9.20 1.19
N SER A 68 2.62 -10.35 0.73
CA SER A 68 1.77 -11.36 0.08
C SER A 68 1.51 -12.50 1.04
N ASP A 69 0.25 -12.95 1.12
CA ASP A 69 -0.17 -14.18 1.80
C ASP A 69 0.33 -14.26 3.26
N GLY A 70 0.24 -13.16 3.99
CA GLY A 70 0.61 -13.10 5.41
C GLY A 70 2.11 -13.27 5.72
N ARG A 71 2.98 -13.18 4.71
CA ARG A 71 4.44 -13.25 4.92
C ARG A 71 4.91 -12.10 5.82
N ARG A 72 5.83 -12.42 6.74
CA ARG A 72 6.43 -11.45 7.67
C ARG A 72 7.26 -10.38 6.95
N ASP A 73 7.95 -10.78 5.89
CA ASP A 73 8.79 -9.90 5.10
C ASP A 73 8.02 -9.36 3.89
N ALA A 74 8.27 -8.10 3.56
CA ALA A 74 7.71 -7.48 2.37
C ALA A 74 8.31 -8.17 1.14
N TYR A 75 7.49 -8.77 0.28
CA TYR A 75 7.99 -9.38 -0.95
C TYR A 75 8.46 -8.31 -1.95
N LYS A 76 7.95 -7.08 -1.81
CA LYS A 76 8.35 -5.94 -2.63
C LYS A 76 8.29 -4.64 -1.84
N GLU A 77 9.31 -3.82 -2.06
CA GLU A 77 9.41 -2.48 -1.48
C GLU A 77 9.64 -1.45 -2.60
N ARG A 78 9.02 -0.27 -2.48
CA ARG A 78 9.18 0.85 -3.40
C ARG A 78 9.28 2.18 -2.66
N TRP A 79 10.12 3.06 -3.19
CA TRP A 79 10.29 4.43 -2.73
C TRP A 79 9.89 5.39 -3.85
N TYR A 80 9.16 6.43 -3.49
CA TYR A 80 8.70 7.46 -4.39
C TYR A 80 9.02 8.83 -3.79
N SER A 81 9.69 9.68 -4.57
CA SER A 81 10.05 11.05 -4.17
C SER A 81 8.93 12.08 -4.39
N THR A 82 7.74 11.62 -4.77
CA THR A 82 6.59 12.49 -5.07
C THR A 82 5.35 12.06 -4.31
N LEU A 83 4.52 13.01 -3.84
CA LEU A 83 3.24 12.77 -3.15
C LEU A 83 2.02 13.13 -4.02
N GLY A 84 2.02 12.72 -5.29
CA GLY A 84 0.98 13.09 -6.25
C GLY A 84 0.29 11.91 -6.93
N LYS A 85 -0.57 12.22 -7.91
CA LYS A 85 -1.33 11.24 -8.71
C LYS A 85 -0.45 10.17 -9.37
N ARG A 86 0.77 10.53 -9.78
CA ARG A 86 1.73 9.59 -10.38
C ARG A 86 2.11 8.46 -9.42
N THR A 87 2.36 8.79 -8.16
CA THR A 87 2.70 7.81 -7.11
C THR A 87 1.51 6.92 -6.81
N TYR A 88 0.31 7.50 -6.72
CA TYR A 88 -0.92 6.74 -6.58
C TYR A 88 -1.12 5.75 -7.74
N ASN A 89 -0.97 6.20 -8.99
CA ASN A 89 -1.10 5.33 -10.16
C ASN A 89 -0.07 4.19 -10.16
N ALA A 90 1.18 4.46 -9.77
CA ALA A 90 2.22 3.43 -9.67
C ALA A 90 1.90 2.37 -8.61
N ILE A 91 1.39 2.78 -7.44
CA ILE A 91 0.89 1.87 -6.42
C ILE A 91 -0.28 1.06 -6.98
N ALA A 92 -1.20 1.73 -7.68
CA ALA A 92 -2.37 1.08 -8.22
C ALA A 92 -2.02 0.02 -9.27
N GLU A 93 -1.10 0.32 -10.17
CA GLU A 93 -0.58 -0.64 -11.14
C GLU A 93 0.12 -1.82 -10.47
N THR A 94 0.87 -1.62 -9.39
CA THR A 94 1.49 -2.75 -8.68
C THR A 94 0.48 -3.70 -8.04
N VAL A 95 -0.63 -3.19 -7.52
CA VAL A 95 -1.72 -4.01 -6.97
C VAL A 95 -2.47 -4.74 -8.08
N LYS A 96 -2.77 -4.05 -9.20
CA LYS A 96 -3.36 -4.66 -10.39
C LYS A 96 -2.48 -5.76 -10.98
N ASN A 97 -1.17 -5.55 -11.05
CA ASN A 97 -0.20 -6.55 -11.53
C ASN A 97 -0.09 -7.76 -10.59
N ALA A 98 -0.35 -7.58 -9.29
CA ALA A 98 -0.50 -8.70 -8.35
C ALA A 98 -1.84 -9.44 -8.52
N GLY A 99 -2.70 -8.97 -9.43
CA GLY A 99 -4.00 -9.54 -9.76
C GLY A 99 -5.06 -9.26 -8.70
N PHE A 100 -5.00 -8.10 -8.03
CA PHE A 100 -6.02 -7.62 -7.10
C PHE A 100 -6.74 -6.40 -7.69
N GLU A 101 -8.03 -6.29 -7.41
CA GLU A 101 -8.85 -5.15 -7.84
C GLU A 101 -8.67 -3.95 -6.89
N ILE A 102 -8.74 -2.73 -7.45
CA ILE A 102 -8.57 -1.47 -6.71
C ILE A 102 -9.87 -0.71 -6.60
#